data_AF-A1E0B5-F1
#
_entry.id   AF-A1E0B5-F1
#
_cell.length_a   1.000
_cell.length_b   1.000
_cell.length_c   1.000
_cell.angle_alpha   90.00
_cell.angle_beta   90.00
_cell.angle_gamma   90.00
#
_symmetry.space_group_name_H-M   'P 1'
#
loop_
_entity.id
_entity.type
_entity.pdbx_description
1 polymer ?
#
loop_
_entity_poly.entity_id
_entity_poly.type
_entity_poly.pdbx_seq_one_letter_code
_entity_poly.pdbx_strand_id
1 'polypeptide(L)' 'LCNTCPEEWVHFQRKCYYFGETAKKWIQAKYACSSLQGRLV' A
#
# COMPACT_ATOMS: atom_id res chain seq x y z
N LEU A 1 20.10 6.97 1.91
CA LEU A 1 18.77 7.57 2.11
C LEU A 1 17.75 6.61 1.49
N CYS A 2 17.07 5.76 2.26
CA CYS A 2 16.05 4.84 1.73
C CYS A 2 14.69 5.52 1.76
N ASN A 3 14.48 6.46 0.82
CA ASN A 3 13.18 7.11 0.61
C ASN A 3 12.46 6.52 -0.61
N THR A 4 12.94 5.39 -1.14
CA THR A 4 12.45 4.80 -2.38
C THR A 4 11.25 3.91 -2.07
N CYS A 5 10.05 4.41 -2.35
CA CYS A 5 8.86 3.59 -2.41
C CYS A 5 8.68 3.03 -3.84
N PRO A 6 7.93 1.92 -4.00
CA PRO A 6 7.57 1.42 -5.32
C PRO A 6 6.75 2.47 -6.11
N GLU A 7 6.73 2.33 -7.43
CA GLU A 7 5.88 3.13 -8.32
C GLU A 7 4.41 3.01 -7.87
N GLU A 8 3.66 4.12 -7.87
CA GLU A 8 2.29 4.24 -7.33
C GLU A 8 2.15 4.18 -5.79
N TRP A 9 3.25 4.27 -5.03
CA TRP A 9 3.20 4.39 -3.56
C TRP A 9 3.62 5.76 -3.08
N VAL A 10 2.86 6.29 -2.12
CA VAL A 10 3.12 7.57 -1.48
C VAL A 10 4.05 7.36 -0.29
N HIS A 11 5.25 7.95 -0.34
CA HIS A 11 6.16 7.99 0.80
C HIS A 11 5.67 9.02 1.82
N PHE A 12 5.36 8.58 3.03
CA PHE A 12 5.05 9.46 4.14
C PHE A 12 5.85 9.05 5.38
N GLN A 13 6.68 9.99 5.85
CA GLN A 13 7.64 9.81 6.95
C GLN A 13 8.68 8.71 6.71
N ARG A 14 8.42 7.49 7.19
CA ARG A 14 9.30 6.32 7.07
C ARG A 14 8.54 5.10 6.53
N LYS A 15 7.37 5.33 5.94
CA LYS A 15 6.47 4.29 5.43
C LYS A 15 6.01 4.67 4.03
N CYS A 16 5.71 3.64 3.25
CA CYS A 16 5.08 3.76 1.94
C CYS A 16 3.60 3.39 2.09
N TYR A 17 2.72 4.17 1.50
CA TYR A 17 1.28 3.93 1.49
C TYR A 17 0.79 3.76 0.06
N TYR A 18 0.00 2.73 -0.18
CA TYR A 18 -0.65 2.49 -1.45
C TYR A 18 -2.14 2.83 -1.31
N PHE A 19 -2.61 3.74 -2.17
CA PHE A 19 -4.02 4.11 -2.22
C PHE A 19 -4.66 3.39 -3.40
N GLY A 20 -5.46 2.36 -3.11
CA GLY A 20 -6.22 1.67 -4.15
C GLY A 20 -7.32 2.57 -4.70
N GLU A 21 -7.39 2.72 -6.03
CA GLU A 21 -8.40 3.54 -6.70
C GLU A 21 -9.82 2.94 -6.62
N THR A 22 -9.94 1.64 -6.34
CA THR A 22 -11.22 0.92 -6.30
C THR A 22 -11.66 0.62 -4.88
N ALA A 23 -12.94 0.92 -4.59
CA ALA A 23 -13.58 0.51 -3.35
C ALA A 23 -13.67 -1.02 -3.30
N LYS A 24 -12.92 -1.63 -2.38
CA LYS A 24 -12.91 -3.07 -2.14
C LYS A 24 -13.47 -3.36 -0.75
N LYS A 25 -14.09 -4.53 -0.56
CA LYS A 25 -14.45 -5.01 0.78
C LYS A 25 -13.18 -5.13 1.62
N TRP A 26 -13.27 -4.95 2.94
CA TRP A 26 -12.11 -5.00 3.84
C TRP A 26 -11.24 -6.26 3.64
N ILE A 27 -11.86 -7.43 3.48
CA ILE A 27 -11.17 -8.70 3.22
C ILE A 27 -10.41 -8.66 1.88
N GLN A 28 -11.05 -8.16 0.83
CA GLN A 28 -10.43 -8.03 -0.49
C GLN A 28 -9.26 -7.03 -0.46
N ALA A 29 -9.41 -5.92 0.26
CA ALA A 29 -8.35 -4.95 0.46
C ALA A 29 -7.16 -5.54 1.25
N LYS A 30 -7.43 -6.36 2.28
CA LYS A 30 -6.40 -7.08 3.03
C LYS A 30 -5.58 -8.00 2.12
N TYR A 31 -6.23 -8.80 1.29
CA TYR A 31 -5.53 -9.66 0.33
C TYR A 31 -4.76 -8.86 -0.72
N ALA A 32 -5.33 -7.76 -1.23
CA ALA A 32 -4.66 -6.89 -2.18
C ALA A 32 -3.37 -6.29 -1.61
N CYS A 33 -3.41 -5.74 -0.38
CA CYS A 33 -2.21 -5.24 0.30
C CYS A 33 -1.18 -6.34 0.53
N SER A 34 -1.61 -7.55 0.92
CA SER A 34 -0.72 -8.70 1.08
C SER A 34 -0.04 -9.14 -0.22
N SER A 35 -0.76 -9.14 -1.35
CA SER A 35 -0.19 -9.43 -2.67
C SER A 35 0.84 -8.38 -3.12
N LEU A 36 0.67 -7.13 -2.68
CA LEU A 36 1.60 -6.03 -2.91
C LEU A 36 2.76 -5.99 -1.88
N GLN A 37 2.99 -7.09 -1.16
CA GLN A 37 4.02 -7.21 -0.10
C GLN A 37 3.88 -6.15 1.01
N GLY A 38 2.68 -5.59 1.15
CA GLY A 38 2.31 -4.63 2.17
C GLY A 38 1.33 -5.21 3.18
N ARG A 39 0.86 -4.34 4.08
CA ARG A 39 -0.19 -4.66 5.05
C ARG A 39 -1.24 -3.57 5.00
N LEU A 40 -2.51 -3.99 5.05
CA LEU A 40 -3.62 -3.06 5.23
C LEU A 40 -3.45 -2.33 6.57
N VAL A 41 -3.41 -1.00 6.54
CA VAL A 41 -3.28 -0.11 7.69
C VAL A 41 -4.59 0.11 8.42
#